data_AF-A0A7S1Q0D0-F1
#
_entry.id   AF-A0A7S1Q0D0-F1
#
_cell.length_a   1.000
_cell.length_b   1.000
_cell.length_c   1.000
_cell.angle_alpha   90.00
_cell.angle_beta   90.00
_cell.angle_gamma   90.00
#
_symmetry.space_group_name_H-M   'P 1'
#
loop_
_entity.id
_entity.type
_entity.pdbx_description
1 polymer ?
#
loop_
_entity_poly.entity_id
_entity_poly.type
_entity_poly.pdbx_seq_one_letter_code
_entity_poly.pdbx_strand_id
1 'polypeptide(L)'
;ELSAAWAGVRGGELVVGPRPLALEPSRAGMGSRGLALVSRGLLAYSYESTLERRAKLAILRVDPATHGLSLVGAPRAIARGRTAYVQSVSLPSGPASPKTLTCVQAPGGSGVGKVCGVSAEGRIVGCRDLMWADSEMRAVSGSRLPDGRLVFAFANAAGEPYYQVLGAEDSGMEDA
;
A
#
# COMPACT_ATOMS: atom_id res chain seq x y z
N GLU A 1 18.36 3.57 8.65
CA GLU A 1 17.33 2.96 9.49
C GLU A 1 15.97 3.16 8.85
N LEU A 2 15.11 2.16 8.89
CA LEU A 2 13.77 2.22 8.32
C LEU A 2 12.78 2.44 9.45
N SER A 3 12.24 3.66 9.58
CA SER A 3 11.33 4.01 10.66
C SER A 3 10.04 4.69 10.17
N ALA A 4 8.95 4.44 10.89
CA ALA A 4 7.64 5.07 10.71
C ALA A 4 7.24 5.76 12.02
N ALA A 5 6.78 7.00 11.93
CA ALA A 5 6.23 7.73 13.08
C ALA A 5 4.75 8.02 12.84
N TRP A 6 3.97 8.00 13.91
CA TRP A 6 2.61 8.51 13.86
C TRP A 6 2.65 10.04 13.84
N ALA A 7 1.80 10.67 13.02
CA ALA A 7 1.56 12.10 13.06
C ALA A 7 0.06 12.36 12.87
N GLY A 8 -0.46 13.40 13.53
CA GLY A 8 -1.86 13.80 13.42
C GLY A 8 -2.06 15.25 13.81
N VAL A 9 -3.19 15.84 13.39
CA VAL A 9 -3.52 17.23 13.71
C VAL A 9 -4.36 17.27 14.99
N ARG A 10 -3.94 18.06 15.99
CA ARG A 10 -4.67 18.30 17.24
C ARG A 10 -4.69 19.79 17.52
N GLY A 11 -5.88 20.36 17.72
CA GLY A 11 -6.02 21.81 17.98
C GLY A 11 -5.47 22.70 16.85
N GLY A 12 -5.42 22.20 15.62
CA GLY A 12 -4.82 22.91 14.49
C GLY A 12 -3.30 22.75 14.34
N GLU A 13 -2.64 22.06 15.28
CA GLU A 13 -1.20 21.79 15.23
C GLU A 13 -0.88 20.37 14.79
N LEU A 14 0.23 20.19 14.09
CA LEU A 14 0.76 18.87 13.75
C LEU A 14 1.51 18.29 14.96
N VAL A 15 0.97 17.20 15.52
CA VAL A 15 1.58 16.44 16.61
C VAL A 15 2.22 15.18 16.05
N VAL A 16 3.51 14.97 16.34
CA VAL A 16 4.26 13.76 15.97
C VAL A 16 4.46 12.89 17.20
N GLY A 17 4.23 11.59 17.07
CA GLY A 17 4.43 10.62 18.14
C GLY A 17 5.91 10.50 18.52
N PRO A 18 6.24 10.37 19.82
CA PRO A 18 7.62 10.44 20.29
C PRO A 18 8.46 9.17 19.99
N ARG A 19 7.82 8.07 19.58
CA ARG A 19 8.46 6.76 19.40
C ARG A 19 8.29 6.28 17.97
N PRO A 20 9.27 6.52 17.08
CA PRO A 20 9.25 5.94 15.75
C PRO A 20 9.40 4.42 15.83
N LEU A 21 8.65 3.71 15.01
CA LEU A 21 8.72 2.26 14.85
C LEU A 21 9.72 1.91 13.76
N ALA A 22 10.75 1.14 14.07
CA ALA A 22 11.62 0.57 13.05
C ALA A 22 10.93 -0.64 12.37
N LEU A 23 10.62 -0.59 11.06
CA LEU A 23 9.97 -1.75 10.40
C LEU A 23 10.97 -2.86 10.05
N GLU A 24 12.19 -2.51 9.65
CA GLU A 24 13.27 -3.45 9.35
C GLU A 24 14.62 -2.86 9.82
N PRO A 25 14.92 -2.86 11.13
CA PRO A 25 16.09 -2.15 11.68
C PRO A 25 17.44 -2.67 11.15
N SER A 26 17.52 -3.94 10.77
CA SER A 26 18.72 -4.57 10.22
C SER A 26 18.85 -4.45 8.70
N ARG A 27 17.93 -3.76 8.03
CA ARG A 27 17.90 -3.64 6.56
C ARG A 27 17.95 -2.18 6.12
N ALA A 28 18.61 -1.93 4.99
CA ALA A 28 18.78 -0.60 4.42
C ALA A 28 18.23 -0.54 2.98
N GLY A 29 18.15 0.67 2.43
CA GLY A 29 17.74 0.90 1.04
C GLY A 29 16.23 0.78 0.84
N MET A 30 15.52 1.88 1.10
CA MET A 30 14.14 2.05 0.70
C MET A 30 14.04 3.01 -0.48
N GLY A 31 13.27 2.61 -1.48
CA GLY A 31 12.85 3.47 -2.58
C GLY A 31 11.46 4.02 -2.33
N SER A 32 10.61 3.92 -3.36
CA SER A 32 9.22 4.34 -3.37
C SER A 32 8.39 3.71 -2.24
N ARG A 33 7.39 4.45 -1.74
CA ARG A 33 6.60 4.09 -0.55
C ARG A 33 5.13 4.44 -0.78
N GLY A 34 4.25 3.64 -0.20
CA GLY A 34 2.80 3.86 -0.19
C GLY A 34 2.21 3.54 1.17
N LEU A 35 1.20 4.31 1.57
CA LEU A 35 0.44 4.11 2.81
C LEU A 35 -1.05 4.00 2.48
N ALA A 36 -1.72 3.01 3.05
CA ALA A 36 -3.16 2.85 2.90
C ALA A 36 -3.83 2.48 4.23
N LEU A 37 -5.05 2.98 4.43
CA LEU A 37 -5.92 2.51 5.50
C LEU A 37 -6.51 1.16 5.10
N VAL A 38 -6.39 0.17 6.00
CA VAL A 38 -6.94 -1.18 5.79
C VAL A 38 -8.26 -1.30 6.54
N SER A 39 -8.24 -0.99 7.83
CA SER A 39 -9.41 -0.95 8.70
C SER A 39 -9.10 -0.03 9.89
N ARG A 40 -10.06 0.17 10.80
CA ARG A 40 -9.84 1.00 11.99
C ARG A 40 -8.62 0.49 12.78
N GLY A 41 -7.59 1.32 12.86
CA GLY A 41 -6.35 1.01 13.60
C GLY A 41 -5.37 0.10 12.87
N LEU A 42 -5.62 -0.26 11.60
CA LEU A 42 -4.67 -1.01 10.76
C LEU A 42 -4.30 -0.22 9.51
N LEU A 43 -3.00 -0.08 9.30
CA LEU A 43 -2.42 0.59 8.13
C LEU A 43 -1.56 -0.40 7.34
N ALA A 44 -1.64 -0.32 6.02
CA ALA A 44 -0.77 -1.01 5.09
C ALA A 44 0.36 -0.06 4.69
N TYR A 45 1.59 -0.45 4.96
CA TYR A 45 2.79 0.27 4.57
C TYR A 45 3.56 -0.52 3.53
N SER A 46 3.50 -0.07 2.28
CA SER A 46 4.17 -0.72 1.15
C SER A 46 5.41 0.07 0.76
N TYR A 47 6.46 -0.64 0.34
CA TYR A 47 7.71 0.01 -0.04
C TYR A 47 8.56 -0.85 -0.95
N GLU A 48 9.41 -0.20 -1.74
CA GLU A 48 10.49 -0.86 -2.45
C GLU A 48 11.69 -1.02 -1.51
N SER A 49 12.15 -2.26 -1.33
CA SER A 49 13.50 -2.55 -0.83
C SER A 49 14.46 -2.56 -2.01
N THR A 50 15.30 -1.52 -2.11
CA THR A 50 16.21 -1.33 -3.25
C THR A 50 17.37 -2.33 -3.22
N LEU A 51 17.86 -2.69 -2.03
CA LEU A 51 18.91 -3.69 -1.87
C LEU A 51 18.44 -5.10 -2.25
N GLU A 52 17.25 -5.49 -1.78
CA GLU A 52 16.69 -6.82 -2.10
C GLU A 52 16.02 -6.88 -3.47
N ARG A 53 15.79 -5.73 -4.10
CA ARG A 53 15.05 -5.58 -5.36
C ARG A 53 13.67 -6.24 -5.25
N ARG A 54 12.90 -5.82 -4.26
CA ARG A 54 11.55 -6.33 -3.99
C ARG A 54 10.64 -5.22 -3.50
N ALA A 55 9.38 -5.25 -3.92
CA ALA A 55 8.33 -4.52 -3.22
C ALA A 55 7.83 -5.37 -2.04
N LYS A 56 7.67 -4.75 -0.89
CA LYS A 56 7.20 -5.37 0.35
C LYS A 56 5.97 -4.64 0.88
N LEU A 57 5.17 -5.36 1.65
CA LEU A 57 4.01 -4.87 2.38
C LEU A 57 4.17 -5.24 3.86
N ALA A 58 4.04 -4.24 4.72
CA ALA A 58 3.95 -4.37 6.17
C ALA A 58 2.55 -3.94 6.64
N ILE A 59 2.02 -4.61 7.67
CA ILE A 59 0.80 -4.16 8.35
C ILE A 59 1.21 -3.54 9.68
N LEU A 60 0.79 -2.30 9.90
CA LEU A 60 1.01 -1.55 11.13
C LEU A 60 -0.29 -1.51 11.92
N ARG A 61 -0.20 -1.76 13.22
CA ARG A 61 -1.28 -1.55 14.17
C ARG A 61 -1.05 -0.24 14.91
N VAL A 62 -2.09 0.58 14.96
CA VAL A 62 -2.13 1.85 15.69
C VAL A 62 -2.92 1.61 16.97
N ASP A 63 -2.29 1.84 18.11
CA ASP A 63 -2.97 1.84 19.39
C ASP A 63 -3.89 3.08 19.49
N PRO A 64 -5.20 2.93 19.73
CA PRO A 64 -6.13 4.05 19.67
C PRO A 64 -5.98 5.03 20.86
N ALA A 65 -5.40 4.61 21.97
CA ALA A 65 -5.25 5.45 23.16
C ALA A 65 -3.93 6.24 23.12
N THR A 66 -2.85 5.57 22.73
CA THR A 66 -1.48 6.10 22.77
C THR A 66 -0.95 6.53 21.41
N HIS A 67 -1.64 6.15 20.33
CA HIS A 67 -1.19 6.30 18.95
C HIS A 67 0.18 5.64 18.65
N GLY A 68 0.58 4.69 19.50
CA GLY A 68 1.77 3.88 19.28
C GLY A 68 1.62 3.01 18.02
N LEU A 69 2.66 2.96 17.20
CA LEU A 69 2.74 2.06 16.05
C LEU A 69 3.43 0.76 16.47
N SER A 70 2.86 -0.37 16.07
CA SER A 70 3.50 -1.68 16.16
C SER A 70 3.38 -2.44 14.85
N LEU A 71 4.38 -3.25 14.53
CA LEU A 71 4.38 -4.08 13.34
C LEU A 71 3.61 -5.38 13.62
N VAL A 72 2.71 -5.75 12.72
CA VAL A 72 1.98 -7.02 12.79
C VAL A 72 2.68 -8.07 11.92
N GLY A 73 3.49 -8.91 12.55
CA GLY A 73 4.29 -9.93 11.85
C GLY A 73 5.45 -9.34 11.02
N ALA A 74 6.11 -10.17 10.21
CA ALA A 74 7.19 -9.69 9.34
C ALA A 74 6.64 -9.10 8.03
N PRO A 75 7.31 -8.10 7.42
CA PRO A 75 6.92 -7.59 6.11
C PRO A 75 6.95 -8.70 5.04
N ARG A 76 5.94 -8.74 4.18
CA ARG A 76 5.80 -9.74 3.12
C ARG A 76 6.25 -9.16 1.78
N ALA A 77 7.07 -9.89 1.04
CA ALA A 77 7.36 -9.55 -0.35
C ALA A 77 6.12 -9.74 -1.23
N ILE A 78 5.72 -8.70 -1.96
CA ILE A 78 4.53 -8.69 -2.83
C ILE A 78 4.91 -8.62 -4.32
N ALA A 79 6.12 -8.16 -4.65
CA ALA A 79 6.69 -8.25 -6.00
C ALA A 79 8.20 -8.39 -5.98
N ARG A 80 8.76 -8.87 -7.10
CA ARG A 80 10.20 -9.02 -7.34
C ARG A 80 10.66 -8.00 -8.39
N GLY A 81 11.93 -7.64 -8.34
CA GLY A 81 12.51 -6.63 -9.21
C GLY A 81 12.45 -5.23 -8.60
N ARG A 82 13.14 -4.29 -9.26
CA ARG A 82 12.98 -2.87 -8.96
C ARG A 82 11.63 -2.40 -9.48
N THR A 83 10.98 -1.50 -8.77
CA THR A 83 9.69 -0.93 -9.19
C THR A 83 9.82 0.59 -9.24
N ALA A 84 9.36 1.21 -10.33
CA ALA A 84 9.43 2.66 -10.48
C ALA A 84 8.57 3.38 -9.43
N TYR A 85 7.45 2.75 -9.04
CA TYR A 85 6.51 3.27 -8.06
C TYR A 85 6.05 2.18 -7.10
N VAL A 86 5.54 2.62 -5.94
CA VAL A 86 4.77 1.81 -5.02
C VAL A 86 3.60 2.67 -4.58
N GLN A 87 2.39 2.34 -5.03
CA GLN A 87 1.20 3.12 -4.71
C GLN A 87 0.20 2.24 -3.96
N SER A 88 -0.08 2.57 -2.71
CA SER A 88 -1.10 1.88 -1.92
C SER A 88 -2.41 2.65 -1.98
N VAL A 89 -3.51 1.94 -2.24
CA VAL A 89 -4.85 2.52 -2.27
C VAL A 89 -5.58 2.12 -1.00
N SER A 90 -6.17 3.11 -0.31
CA SER A 90 -7.00 2.85 0.86
C SER A 90 -8.30 2.20 0.41
N LEU A 91 -8.47 0.93 0.79
CA LEU A 91 -9.68 0.17 0.55
C LEU A 91 -10.31 -0.15 1.91
N PRO A 92 -11.03 0.79 2.53
CA PRO A 92 -11.81 0.46 3.72
C PRO A 92 -12.96 -0.45 3.26
N SER A 93 -12.68 -1.75 3.10
CA SER A 93 -13.70 -2.78 3.01
C SER A 93 -14.33 -2.95 4.39
N GLY A 94 -15.57 -3.45 4.43
CA GLY A 94 -16.22 -3.76 5.70
C GLY A 94 -15.31 -4.63 6.59
N PRO A 95 -15.46 -4.56 7.92
CA PRO A 95 -14.59 -5.28 8.86
C PRO A 95 -14.58 -6.80 8.66
N ALA A 96 -15.55 -7.35 7.91
CA ALA A 96 -15.65 -8.77 7.60
C ALA A 96 -14.52 -9.29 6.68
N SER A 97 -13.97 -8.46 5.78
CA SER A 97 -12.87 -8.88 4.89
C SER A 97 -11.90 -7.75 4.54
N PRO A 98 -11.05 -7.32 5.49
CA PRO A 98 -10.08 -6.25 5.25
C PRO A 98 -9.10 -6.66 4.13
N LYS A 99 -8.91 -5.79 3.15
CA LYS A 99 -8.00 -6.01 2.00
C LYS A 99 -7.05 -4.84 1.84
N THR A 100 -5.87 -5.10 1.29
CA THR A 100 -4.93 -4.08 0.83
C THR A 100 -4.84 -4.13 -0.68
N LEU A 101 -4.60 -2.98 -1.31
CA LEU A 101 -4.23 -2.90 -2.72
C LEU A 101 -2.95 -2.08 -2.84
N THR A 102 -1.91 -2.69 -3.38
CA THR A 102 -0.65 -2.00 -3.71
C THR A 102 -0.35 -2.17 -5.19
N CYS A 103 -0.33 -1.08 -5.93
CA CYS A 103 0.11 -1.06 -7.31
C CYS A 103 1.64 -1.01 -7.38
N VAL A 104 2.19 -1.93 -8.15
CA VAL A 104 3.63 -2.10 -8.41
C VAL A 104 3.82 -2.53 -9.87
N GLN A 105 5.06 -2.46 -10.34
CA GLN A 105 5.42 -2.93 -11.66
C GLN A 105 6.79 -3.56 -11.63
N ALA A 106 6.89 -4.76 -12.21
CA ALA A 106 8.20 -5.36 -12.49
C ALA A 106 8.86 -4.64 -13.68
N PRO A 107 10.20 -4.58 -13.77
CA PRO A 107 10.89 -3.94 -14.89
C PRO A 107 10.44 -4.52 -16.23
N GLY A 108 10.02 -3.67 -17.17
CA GLY A 108 9.51 -4.06 -18.49
C GLY A 108 8.23 -4.89 -18.47
N GLY A 109 7.57 -5.02 -17.31
CA GLY A 109 6.31 -5.73 -17.16
C GLY A 109 5.11 -4.80 -17.20
N SER A 110 3.93 -5.36 -17.03
CA SER A 110 2.65 -4.63 -16.93
C SER A 110 2.40 -4.09 -15.51
N GLY A 111 1.48 -3.13 -15.38
CA GLY A 111 1.04 -2.60 -14.10
C GLY A 111 0.17 -3.61 -13.35
N VAL A 112 0.59 -3.98 -12.13
CA VAL A 112 -0.12 -4.99 -11.30
C VAL A 112 -0.53 -4.39 -9.96
N GLY A 113 -1.78 -4.57 -9.60
CA GLY A 113 -2.32 -4.36 -8.26
C GLY A 113 -2.19 -5.64 -7.45
N LYS A 114 -1.40 -5.62 -6.37
CA LYS A 114 -1.32 -6.72 -5.41
C LYS A 114 -2.45 -6.56 -4.41
N VAL A 115 -3.49 -7.37 -4.56
CA VAL A 115 -4.63 -7.42 -3.63
C VAL A 115 -4.36 -8.50 -2.61
N CYS A 116 -4.10 -8.12 -1.36
CA CYS A 116 -3.86 -9.06 -0.28
C CYS A 116 -4.96 -8.97 0.79
N GLY A 117 -5.43 -10.11 1.28
CA GLY A 117 -6.32 -10.12 2.44
C GLY A 117 -5.55 -9.82 3.73
N VAL A 118 -6.26 -9.33 4.74
CA VAL A 118 -5.73 -9.10 6.09
C VAL A 118 -6.66 -9.76 7.10
N SER A 119 -6.12 -10.68 7.90
CA SER A 119 -6.89 -11.37 8.94
C SER A 119 -7.28 -10.42 10.09
N ALA A 120 -8.17 -10.86 10.98
CA ALA A 120 -8.56 -10.09 12.17
C ALA A 120 -7.35 -9.72 13.06
N GLU A 121 -6.35 -10.60 13.12
CA GLU A 121 -5.10 -10.36 13.85
C GLU A 121 -4.16 -9.40 13.12
N GLY A 122 -4.48 -9.02 11.88
CA GLY A 122 -3.70 -8.12 11.02
C GLY A 122 -2.65 -8.84 10.17
N ARG A 123 -2.73 -10.17 10.01
CA ARG A 123 -1.78 -10.93 9.20
C ARG A 123 -2.16 -10.88 7.72
N ILE A 124 -1.16 -10.81 6.85
CA ILE A 124 -1.38 -10.79 5.40
C ILE A 124 -1.73 -12.21 4.92
N VAL A 125 -2.95 -12.40 4.41
CA VAL A 125 -3.53 -13.70 4.01
C VAL A 125 -3.95 -13.69 2.55
N GLY A 126 -3.34 -14.57 1.75
CA GLY A 126 -3.54 -14.60 0.29
C GLY A 126 -3.10 -13.29 -0.39
N CYS A 127 -2.50 -13.39 -1.58
CA CYS A 127 -2.29 -12.22 -2.43
C CYS A 127 -2.59 -12.66 -3.85
N ARG A 128 -3.38 -11.88 -4.57
CA ARG A 128 -3.65 -12.08 -5.98
C ARG A 128 -3.26 -10.85 -6.79
N ASP A 129 -3.06 -11.08 -8.06
CA ASP A 129 -2.68 -10.06 -9.01
C ASP A 129 -3.94 -9.53 -9.69
N LEU A 130 -4.06 -8.20 -9.73
CA LEU A 130 -5.04 -7.46 -10.49
C LEU A 130 -4.27 -6.73 -11.60
N MET A 131 -4.39 -7.20 -12.84
CA MET A 131 -3.84 -6.49 -13.97
C MET A 131 -4.65 -5.22 -14.19
N TRP A 132 -3.99 -4.06 -14.21
CA TRP A 132 -4.70 -2.78 -14.40
C TRP A 132 -4.14 -1.94 -15.54
N ALA A 133 -2.89 -2.17 -15.95
CA ALA A 133 -2.32 -1.53 -17.13
C ALA A 133 -1.36 -2.48 -17.86
N ASP A 134 -1.22 -2.33 -19.17
CA ASP A 134 -0.46 -3.21 -20.06
C ASP A 134 0.91 -2.66 -20.50
N SER A 135 1.19 -1.39 -20.19
CA SER A 135 2.41 -0.66 -20.57
C SER A 135 3.33 -0.38 -19.37
N GLU A 136 4.48 0.23 -19.59
CA GLU A 136 5.38 0.71 -18.54
C GLU A 136 4.98 2.10 -18.04
N MET A 137 4.91 2.29 -16.71
CA MET A 137 4.56 3.54 -16.07
C MET A 137 5.72 4.10 -15.26
N ARG A 138 5.90 5.41 -15.34
CA ARG A 138 6.88 6.13 -14.53
C ARG A 138 6.31 6.60 -13.20
N ALA A 139 5.02 6.91 -13.16
CA ALA A 139 4.33 7.38 -11.96
C ALA A 139 2.87 6.96 -11.98
N VAL A 140 2.34 6.64 -10.80
CA VAL A 140 0.96 6.20 -10.62
C VAL A 140 0.42 6.78 -9.31
N SER A 141 -0.79 7.34 -9.36
CA SER A 141 -1.59 7.67 -8.20
C SER A 141 -2.97 7.04 -8.38
N GLY A 142 -3.52 6.50 -7.31
CA GLY A 142 -4.79 5.79 -7.34
C GLY A 142 -5.62 6.05 -6.10
N SER A 143 -6.94 6.09 -6.28
CA SER A 143 -7.90 6.26 -5.20
C SER A 143 -9.17 5.43 -5.44
N ARG A 144 -9.91 5.17 -4.36
CA ARG A 144 -11.24 4.56 -4.40
C ARG A 144 -12.30 5.66 -4.52
N LEU A 145 -13.24 5.47 -5.43
CA LEU A 145 -14.43 6.31 -5.58
C LEU A 145 -15.53 5.88 -4.59
N PRO A 146 -16.48 6.77 -4.25
CA PRO A 146 -17.57 6.44 -3.31
C PRO A 146 -18.42 5.23 -3.73
N ASP A 147 -18.53 4.97 -5.03
CA ASP A 147 -19.27 3.85 -5.62
C ASP A 147 -18.45 2.54 -5.67
N GLY A 148 -17.26 2.51 -5.05
CA GLY A 148 -16.42 1.34 -4.96
C GLY A 148 -15.43 1.16 -6.11
N ARG A 149 -15.59 1.88 -7.21
CA ARG A 149 -14.65 1.85 -8.34
C ARG A 149 -13.27 2.38 -7.96
N LEU A 150 -12.26 2.00 -8.71
CA LEU A 150 -10.91 2.54 -8.57
C LEU A 150 -10.62 3.49 -9.71
N VAL A 151 -10.05 4.66 -9.40
CA VAL A 151 -9.52 5.59 -10.40
C VAL A 151 -8.01 5.65 -10.27
N PHE A 152 -7.32 5.56 -11.41
CA PHE A 152 -5.89 5.73 -11.52
C PHE A 152 -5.58 6.92 -12.43
N ALA A 153 -4.66 7.76 -11.99
CA ALA A 153 -3.99 8.76 -12.81
C ALA A 153 -2.51 8.37 -12.89
N PHE A 154 -1.96 8.29 -14.09
CA PHE A 154 -0.61 7.78 -14.29
C PHE A 154 0.10 8.46 -15.45
N ALA A 155 1.42 8.37 -15.45
CA ALA A 155 2.26 8.79 -16.56
C ALA A 155 2.96 7.58 -17.16
N ASN A 156 2.90 7.43 -18.48
CA ASN A 156 3.62 6.35 -19.17
C ASN A 156 5.15 6.57 -19.11
N ALA A 157 5.93 5.68 -19.74
CA ALA A 157 7.39 5.80 -19.80
C ALA A 157 7.89 7.12 -20.43
N ALA A 158 7.13 7.70 -21.39
CA ALA A 158 7.44 8.98 -22.02
C ALA A 158 7.04 10.19 -21.15
N GLY A 159 6.31 9.98 -20.06
CA GLY A 159 5.80 11.04 -19.18
C GLY A 159 4.44 11.60 -19.61
N GLU A 160 3.77 10.98 -20.58
CA GLU A 160 2.46 11.40 -21.04
C GLU A 160 1.38 10.97 -20.03
N PRO A 161 0.44 11.86 -19.66
CA PRO A 161 -0.56 11.58 -18.64
C PRO A 161 -1.77 10.83 -19.19
N TYR A 162 -2.27 9.87 -18.40
CA TYR A 162 -3.48 9.10 -18.67
C TYR A 162 -4.28 8.89 -17.39
N TYR A 163 -5.54 8.48 -17.56
CA TYR A 163 -6.37 8.01 -16.48
C TYR A 163 -7.16 6.76 -16.87
N GLN A 164 -7.50 5.95 -15.88
CA GLN A 164 -8.34 4.76 -16.06
C GLN A 164 -9.23 4.56 -14.85
N VAL A 165 -10.42 4.01 -15.09
CA VAL A 165 -11.35 3.60 -14.04
C VAL A 165 -11.55 2.10 -14.13
N LEU A 166 -11.37 1.38 -13.02
CA LEU A 166 -11.69 -0.05 -12.91
C LEU A 166 -13.04 -0.23 -12.21
N GLY A 167 -13.85 -1.15 -12.72
CA GLY A 167 -15.10 -1.57 -12.08
C GLY A 167 -14.86 -2.20 -10.70
N ALA A 168 -15.89 -2.16 -9.85
CA ALA A 168 -15.84 -2.84 -8.55
C ALA A 168 -15.65 -4.35 -8.70
N GLU A 169 -16.29 -4.96 -9.71
CA GLU A 169 -16.15 -6.37 -10.07
C GLU A 169 -14.72 -6.68 -10.55
N ASP A 170 -14.19 -5.88 -11.48
CA ASP A 170 -12.84 -6.06 -12.02
C ASP A 170 -11.76 -5.96 -10.92
N SER A 171 -11.99 -5.09 -9.93
CA SER A 171 -11.07 -4.94 -8.81
C SER A 171 -11.06 -6.15 -7.85
N GLY A 172 -12.01 -7.08 -7.99
CA GLY A 172 -12.31 -8.18 -7.07
C GLY A 172 -12.50 -7.71 -5.62
N MET A 173 -13.11 -6.52 -5.50
CA MET A 173 -13.57 -5.89 -4.28
C MET A 173 -15.06 -6.12 -4.06
N GLU A 174 -15.62 -7.22 -4.59
CA GLU A 174 -16.96 -7.66 -4.19
C GLU A 174 -17.00 -7.79 -2.66
N ASP A 175 -17.96 -7.06 -2.08
CA ASP A 175 -18.48 -7.35 -0.76
C ASP A 175 -19.28 -8.66 -0.88
N ALA A 176 -18.87 -9.67 -0.12
CA ALA A 176 -19.76 -10.76 0.27
C ALA A 176 -20.58 -10.32 1.48
#